data_AF-A0A1B6C4T2-F1
#
_entry.id   AF-A0A1B6C4T2-F1
#
_cell.length_a   1.000
_cell.length_b   1.000
_cell.length_c   1.000
_cell.angle_alpha   90.00
_cell.angle_beta   90.00
_cell.angle_gamma   90.00
#
_symmetry.space_group_name_H-M   'P 1'
#
loop_
_entity.id
_entity.type
_entity.pdbx_description
1 polymer ?
#
loop_
_entity_poly.entity_id
_entity_poly.type
_entity_poly.pdbx_seq_one_letter_code
_entity_poly.pdbx_strand_id
1 'polypeptide(L)'
;MTYRNFPLKRYLFWFANEHADFRLPEIKSIVSLYNISLKWVEEPSAHPFWIVDLPNEDSARKIASRSVCLRRVIELWGHQKTIPALHQQLKEVPKDFWKPYCARNKSFKIKVETFCNSQSQREKVQKIETFSYLPFEGPVKLKDPDVVMQYIEYYGMDPNNRPTVPCEVFFGLVICKGQRDVIAKINLKERKFIGNTSMDPQLSLLMANQAKIKSGDLVLDPFVGTG
;
A
#
# COMPACT_ATOMS: atom_id res chain seq x y z
N MET A 1 -26.45 -19.56 8.97
CA MET A 1 -25.63 -19.13 7.82
C MET A 1 -24.17 -19.41 8.16
N THR A 2 -23.60 -20.43 7.52
CA THR A 2 -22.24 -20.92 7.77
C THR A 2 -21.20 -19.94 7.23
N TYR A 3 -20.51 -19.24 8.12
CA TYR A 3 -19.32 -18.46 7.77
C TYR A 3 -18.24 -19.44 7.26
N ARG A 4 -18.03 -19.47 5.94
CA ARG A 4 -16.86 -20.13 5.36
C ARG A 4 -15.63 -19.34 5.83
N ASN A 5 -14.89 -19.90 6.80
CA ASN A 5 -13.58 -19.41 7.20
C ASN A 5 -12.63 -19.60 6.01
N PHE A 6 -12.47 -18.57 5.19
CA PHE A 6 -11.31 -18.48 4.31
C PHE A 6 -10.08 -18.23 5.19
N PRO A 7 -8.95 -18.91 4.96
CA PRO A 7 -7.72 -18.57 5.66
C PRO A 7 -7.38 -17.10 5.37
N LEU A 8 -7.14 -16.32 6.44
CA LEU A 8 -6.78 -14.92 6.30
C LEU A 8 -5.50 -14.80 5.48
N LYS A 9 -5.49 -13.89 4.52
CA LYS A 9 -4.29 -13.54 3.75
C LYS A 9 -3.61 -12.34 4.39
N ARG A 10 -2.28 -12.33 4.35
CA ARG A 10 -1.45 -11.26 4.89
C ARG A 10 -1.20 -10.18 3.85
N TYR A 11 -1.39 -8.93 4.25
CA TYR A 11 -1.19 -7.76 3.41
C TYR A 11 -0.29 -6.75 4.13
N LEU A 12 0.52 -6.06 3.33
CA LEU A 12 1.30 -4.91 3.72
C LEU A 12 0.58 -3.64 3.26
N PHE A 13 0.20 -2.82 4.23
CA PHE A 13 -0.30 -1.47 3.99
C PHE A 13 0.88 -0.51 4.01
N TRP A 14 1.18 0.06 2.85
CA TRP A 14 2.20 1.09 2.72
C TRP A 14 1.53 2.47 2.67
N PHE A 15 1.79 3.28 3.70
CA PHE A 15 1.26 4.64 3.84
C PHE A 15 2.24 5.70 3.30
N ALA A 16 1.69 6.85 2.93
CA ALA A 16 2.50 8.06 2.73
C ALA A 16 3.02 8.60 4.05
N ASN A 17 4.21 9.22 4.03
CA ASN A 17 4.85 9.76 5.23
C ASN A 17 4.39 11.18 5.59
N GLU A 18 3.08 11.37 5.68
CA GLU A 18 2.42 12.63 6.04
C GLU A 18 1.16 12.29 6.85
N HIS A 19 0.70 13.24 7.69
CA HIS A 19 -0.51 13.09 8.50
C HIS A 19 -0.61 11.71 9.21
N ALA A 20 0.50 11.26 9.82
CA ALA A 20 0.61 9.88 10.34
C ALA A 20 -0.49 9.53 11.36
N ASP A 21 -0.88 10.51 12.19
CA ASP A 21 -1.92 10.35 13.21
C ASP A 21 -3.30 10.07 12.60
N PHE A 22 -3.53 10.43 11.33
CA PHE A 22 -4.79 10.18 10.63
C PHE A 22 -4.88 8.79 10.02
N ARG A 23 -3.77 8.05 9.88
CA ARG A 23 -3.75 6.71 9.25
C ARG A 23 -4.67 5.74 10.00
N LEU A 24 -4.56 5.68 11.33
CA LEU A 24 -5.32 4.71 12.14
C LEU A 24 -6.81 5.06 12.18
N PRO A 25 -7.21 6.32 12.49
CA PRO A 25 -8.61 6.74 12.40
C PRO A 25 -9.22 6.53 11.01
N GLU A 26 -8.47 6.82 9.95
CA GLU A 26 -8.94 6.60 8.58
C GLU A 26 -9.24 5.13 8.33
N ILE A 27 -8.26 4.23 8.56
CA ILE A 27 -8.44 2.80 8.31
C ILE A 27 -9.56 2.22 9.19
N LYS A 28 -9.64 2.58 10.47
CA LYS A 28 -10.74 2.16 11.36
C LYS A 28 -12.10 2.59 10.81
N SER A 29 -12.19 3.81 10.28
CA SER A 29 -13.44 4.34 9.72
C SER A 29 -13.86 3.59 8.47
N ILE A 30 -12.93 3.35 7.55
CA ILE A 30 -13.19 2.62 6.29
C ILE A 30 -13.54 1.15 6.55
N VAL A 31 -12.81 0.49 7.45
CA VAL A 31 -13.07 -0.91 7.81
C VAL A 31 -14.46 -1.06 8.45
N SER A 32 -14.83 -0.14 9.35
CA SER A 32 -16.17 -0.09 9.94
C SER A 32 -17.25 0.23 8.90
N LEU A 33 -16.99 1.13 7.95
CA LEU A 33 -17.91 1.52 6.89
C LEU A 33 -18.38 0.33 6.03
N TYR A 34 -17.41 -0.52 5.68
CA TYR A 34 -17.60 -1.68 4.81
C TYR A 34 -17.79 -3.00 5.58
N ASN A 35 -17.82 -2.96 6.92
CA ASN A 35 -17.92 -4.12 7.79
C ASN A 35 -16.86 -5.20 7.48
N ILE A 36 -15.61 -4.76 7.29
CA ILE A 36 -14.49 -5.64 6.97
C ILE A 36 -13.86 -6.14 8.27
N SER A 37 -13.54 -7.44 8.35
CA SER A 37 -12.73 -7.96 9.44
C SER A 37 -11.25 -7.73 9.13
N LEU A 38 -10.60 -6.83 9.87
CA LEU A 38 -9.16 -6.58 9.77
C LEU A 38 -8.50 -6.97 11.09
N LYS A 39 -7.46 -7.81 11.02
CA LYS A 39 -6.61 -8.12 12.18
C LYS A 39 -5.22 -7.52 11.99
N TRP A 40 -4.74 -6.84 13.01
CA TRP A 40 -3.39 -6.28 13.05
C TRP A 40 -2.41 -7.39 13.42
N VAL A 41 -1.36 -7.59 12.64
CA VAL A 41 -0.26 -8.50 13.02
C VAL A 41 0.63 -7.83 14.06
N GLU A 42 0.81 -6.52 13.91
CA GLU A 42 1.53 -5.65 14.84
C GLU A 42 0.68 -4.42 15.12
N GLU A 43 0.82 -3.83 16.30
CA GLU A 43 0.06 -2.64 16.66
C GLU A 43 0.37 -1.47 15.70
N PRO A 44 -0.66 -0.77 15.19
CA PRO A 44 -0.46 0.41 14.36
C PRO A 44 0.39 1.46 15.07
N SER A 45 1.43 1.92 14.40
CA SER A 45 2.37 2.92 14.91
C SER A 45 2.65 4.00 13.87
N ALA A 46 3.53 4.95 14.19
CA ALA A 46 4.02 5.94 13.23
C ALA A 46 4.76 5.32 12.04
N HIS A 47 5.15 4.04 12.14
CA HIS A 47 5.76 3.27 11.06
C HIS A 47 4.89 3.31 9.79
N PRO A 48 5.47 3.56 8.60
CA PRO A 48 4.71 3.72 7.35
C PRO A 48 4.25 2.39 6.75
N PHE A 49 4.68 1.27 7.32
CA PHE A 49 4.34 -0.08 6.89
C PHE A 49 3.59 -0.80 8.00
N TRP A 50 2.35 -1.20 7.75
CA TRP A 50 1.56 -2.02 8.69
C TRP A 50 1.23 -3.36 8.06
N ILE A 51 1.42 -4.44 8.82
CA ILE A 51 1.08 -5.79 8.39
C ILE A 51 -0.29 -6.15 8.97
N VAL A 52 -1.20 -6.55 8.09
CA VAL A 52 -2.58 -6.88 8.45
C VAL A 52 -3.03 -8.17 7.81
N ASP A 53 -3.92 -8.88 8.48
CA ASP A 53 -4.59 -10.06 7.95
C ASP A 53 -6.02 -9.67 7.54
N LEU A 54 -6.38 -9.96 6.28
CA LEU A 54 -7.69 -9.67 5.68
C LEU A 54 -8.33 -10.95 5.14
N PRO A 55 -9.67 -11.03 5.05
CA PRO A 55 -10.37 -12.23 4.60
C PRO A 55 -10.17 -12.52 3.11
N ASN A 56 -9.95 -11.49 2.28
CA ASN A 56 -9.77 -11.62 0.84
C ASN A 56 -9.21 -10.34 0.20
N GLU A 57 -8.84 -10.46 -1.08
CA GLU A 57 -8.35 -9.34 -1.90
C GLU A 57 -9.39 -8.24 -2.12
N ASP A 58 -10.68 -8.58 -2.20
CA ASP A 58 -11.77 -7.62 -2.35
C ASP A 58 -11.82 -6.64 -1.17
N SER A 59 -11.59 -7.13 0.05
CA SER A 59 -11.49 -6.29 1.25
C SER A 59 -10.32 -5.31 1.17
N ALA A 60 -9.15 -5.77 0.71
CA ALA A 60 -7.99 -4.91 0.48
C ALA A 60 -8.30 -3.81 -0.56
N ARG A 61 -8.96 -4.18 -1.68
CA ARG A 61 -9.38 -3.24 -2.73
C ARG A 61 -10.40 -2.24 -2.22
N LYS A 62 -11.39 -2.66 -1.43
CA LYS A 62 -12.38 -1.77 -0.82
C LYS A 62 -11.74 -0.75 0.12
N ILE A 63 -10.81 -1.18 0.97
CA ILE A 63 -10.07 -0.26 1.85
C ILE A 63 -9.29 0.77 1.02
N ALA A 64 -8.50 0.31 0.05
CA ALA A 64 -7.69 1.19 -0.79
C ALA A 64 -8.52 2.12 -1.69
N SER A 65 -9.72 1.69 -2.12
CA SER A 65 -10.62 2.47 -2.97
C SER A 65 -11.12 3.76 -2.33
N ARG A 66 -10.87 3.94 -1.03
CA ARG A 66 -11.32 5.09 -0.25
C ARG A 66 -10.21 5.77 0.55
N SER A 67 -9.16 5.04 0.94
CA SER A 67 -8.06 5.61 1.73
C SER A 67 -7.21 6.57 0.92
N VAL A 68 -6.94 7.74 1.49
CA VAL A 68 -6.02 8.76 0.96
C VAL A 68 -4.68 8.78 1.71
N CYS A 69 -4.55 8.13 2.86
CA CYS A 69 -3.24 7.89 3.48
C CYS A 69 -2.47 6.74 2.80
N LEU A 70 -3.16 5.73 2.27
CA LEU A 70 -2.52 4.59 1.62
C LEU A 70 -1.84 5.00 0.31
N ARG A 71 -0.58 4.60 0.15
CA ARG A 71 0.09 4.56 -1.15
C ARG A 71 -0.31 3.29 -1.88
N ARG A 72 -0.13 2.13 -1.26
CA ARG A 72 -0.38 0.82 -1.88
C ARG A 72 -0.78 -0.22 -0.85
N VAL A 73 -1.52 -1.22 -1.32
CA VAL A 73 -1.77 -2.47 -0.61
C VAL A 73 -1.10 -3.60 -1.38
N ILE A 74 -0.30 -4.38 -0.68
CA ILE A 74 0.53 -5.45 -1.24
C ILE A 74 0.16 -6.75 -0.54
N GLU A 75 -0.16 -7.82 -1.26
CA GLU A 75 -0.22 -9.17 -0.69
C GLU A 75 1.21 -9.58 -0.33
N LEU A 76 1.45 -9.84 0.95
CA LEU A 76 2.79 -10.02 1.48
C LEU A 76 3.25 -11.47 1.29
N TRP A 77 4.32 -11.67 0.52
CA TRP A 77 4.90 -12.99 0.25
C TRP A 77 6.15 -13.26 1.09
N GLY A 78 6.87 -12.21 1.48
CA GLY A 78 8.02 -12.31 2.38
C GLY A 78 8.28 -11.01 3.13
N HIS A 79 8.73 -11.14 4.38
CA HIS A 79 9.13 -10.04 5.26
C HIS A 79 10.25 -10.52 6.17
N GLN A 80 11.39 -9.84 6.14
CA GLN A 80 12.57 -10.16 6.95
C GLN A 80 13.36 -8.91 7.32
N LYS A 81 14.27 -9.04 8.29
CA LYS A 81 15.22 -7.96 8.67
C LYS A 81 16.45 -7.86 7.76
N THR A 82 16.69 -8.87 6.92
CA THR A 82 17.85 -8.90 6.03
C THR A 82 17.49 -9.45 4.65
N ILE A 83 18.19 -8.96 3.63
CA ILE A 83 18.01 -9.38 2.23
C ILE A 83 18.28 -10.90 2.05
N PRO A 84 19.35 -11.49 2.62
CA PRO A 84 19.59 -12.93 2.48
C PRO A 84 18.49 -13.79 3.10
N ALA A 85 17.98 -13.40 4.28
CA ALA A 85 16.89 -14.12 4.93
C ALA A 85 15.60 -14.06 4.10
N LEU A 86 15.31 -12.92 3.47
CA LEU A 86 14.15 -12.80 2.56
C LEU A 86 14.29 -13.75 1.36
N HIS A 87 15.47 -13.80 0.75
CA HIS A 87 15.72 -14.73 -0.35
C HIS A 87 15.58 -16.20 0.07
N GLN A 88 16.05 -16.56 1.26
CA GLN A 88 15.86 -17.91 1.80
C GLN A 88 14.37 -18.23 1.98
N GLN A 89 13.62 -17.34 2.63
CA GLN A 89 12.17 -17.49 2.82
C GLN A 89 11.44 -17.69 1.49
N LEU A 90 11.75 -16.89 0.47
CA LEU A 90 11.09 -16.99 -0.84
C LEU A 90 11.45 -18.27 -1.60
N LYS A 91 12.65 -18.85 -1.39
CA LYS A 91 13.04 -20.14 -1.97
C LYS A 91 12.32 -21.33 -1.33
N GLU A 92 11.91 -21.20 -0.07
CA GLU A 92 11.16 -22.23 0.66
C GLU A 92 9.67 -22.27 0.26
N VAL A 93 9.16 -21.23 -0.44
CA VAL A 93 7.78 -21.19 -0.91
C VAL A 93 7.53 -22.27 -1.97
N PRO A 94 6.49 -23.12 -1.81
CA PRO A 94 6.20 -24.19 -2.77
C PRO A 94 6.00 -23.68 -4.19
N LYS A 95 6.49 -24.43 -5.19
CA LYS A 95 6.39 -24.05 -6.61
C LYS A 95 4.94 -23.80 -7.07
N ASP A 96 3.99 -24.51 -6.48
CA ASP A 96 2.57 -24.39 -6.80
C ASP A 96 1.96 -23.03 -6.44
N PHE A 97 2.52 -22.35 -5.42
CA PHE A 97 2.08 -21.01 -5.02
C PHE A 97 2.26 -19.99 -6.15
N TRP A 98 3.32 -20.15 -6.94
CA TRP A 98 3.69 -19.21 -8.00
C TRP A 98 2.86 -19.40 -9.28
N LYS A 99 2.27 -20.58 -9.49
CA LYS A 99 1.53 -20.95 -10.71
C LYS A 99 0.51 -19.89 -11.17
N PRO A 100 -0.32 -19.27 -10.29
CA PRO A 100 -1.29 -18.26 -10.72
C PRO A 100 -0.66 -16.98 -11.27
N TYR A 101 0.58 -16.67 -10.89
CA TYR A 101 1.28 -15.43 -11.20
C TYR A 101 2.35 -15.58 -12.29
N CYS A 102 2.84 -16.81 -12.51
CA CYS A 102 3.98 -17.11 -13.37
C CYS A 102 3.65 -17.69 -14.75
N ALA A 103 2.39 -17.66 -15.17
CA ALA A 103 2.01 -18.18 -16.49
C ALA A 103 2.81 -17.48 -17.61
N ARG A 104 3.32 -18.23 -18.60
CA ARG A 104 4.16 -17.69 -19.69
C ARG A 104 3.54 -16.53 -20.47
N ASN A 105 2.22 -16.47 -20.52
CA ASN A 105 1.48 -15.41 -21.19
C ASN A 105 1.24 -14.17 -20.31
N LYS A 106 1.59 -14.20 -19.02
CA LYS A 106 1.42 -13.07 -18.11
C LYS A 106 2.69 -12.23 -18.09
N SER A 107 2.55 -10.98 -18.47
CA SER A 107 3.63 -10.01 -18.33
C SER A 107 3.83 -9.61 -16.88
N PHE A 108 5.08 -9.37 -16.48
CA PHE A 108 5.37 -8.97 -15.10
C PHE A 108 6.39 -7.84 -15.00
N LYS A 109 6.44 -7.21 -13.84
CA LYS A 109 7.57 -6.36 -13.41
C LYS A 109 7.78 -6.45 -11.91
N ILE A 110 9.04 -6.29 -11.50
CA ILE A 110 9.42 -6.07 -10.10
C ILE A 110 9.75 -4.58 -9.94
N LYS A 111 9.05 -3.91 -9.02
CA LYS A 111 9.38 -2.55 -8.62
C LYS A 111 10.26 -2.59 -7.37
N VAL A 112 11.36 -1.85 -7.39
CA VAL A 112 12.23 -1.64 -6.23
C VAL A 112 12.00 -0.24 -5.69
N GLU A 113 11.55 -0.17 -4.43
CA GLU A 113 11.32 1.09 -3.70
C GLU A 113 12.12 1.07 -2.41
N THR A 114 12.58 2.26 -2.00
CA THR A 114 13.27 2.47 -0.74
C THR A 114 12.55 3.51 0.08
N PHE A 115 12.49 3.29 1.39
CA PHE A 115 12.01 4.28 2.35
C PHE A 115 13.20 4.88 3.09
N CYS A 116 13.26 6.21 3.16
CA CYS A 116 14.39 6.96 3.72
C CYS A 116 15.75 6.61 3.09
N ASN A 117 15.79 6.31 1.80
CA ASN A 117 17.04 6.18 1.05
C ASN A 117 16.82 6.45 -0.44
N SER A 118 17.89 6.72 -1.18
CA SER A 118 17.89 6.85 -2.64
C SER A 118 18.73 5.74 -3.27
N GLN A 119 18.29 5.25 -4.43
CA GLN A 119 19.02 4.23 -5.20
C GLN A 119 18.99 4.58 -6.67
N SER A 120 20.14 4.42 -7.32
CA SER A 120 20.29 4.53 -8.76
C SER A 120 19.51 3.43 -9.48
N GLN A 121 19.20 3.66 -10.76
CA GLN A 121 18.54 2.63 -11.58
C GLN A 121 19.38 1.37 -11.70
N ARG A 122 20.71 1.49 -11.76
CA ARG A 122 21.63 0.35 -11.82
C ARG A 122 21.53 -0.53 -10.58
N GLU A 123 21.51 0.07 -9.38
CA GLU A 123 21.35 -0.68 -8.13
C GLU A 123 19.99 -1.37 -8.05
N LYS A 124 18.93 -0.72 -8.53
CA LYS A 124 17.59 -1.33 -8.60
C LYS A 124 17.58 -2.55 -9.53
N VAL A 125 18.22 -2.47 -10.69
CA VAL A 125 18.32 -3.60 -11.63
C VAL A 125 19.10 -4.76 -11.01
N GLN A 126 20.25 -4.48 -10.39
CA GLN A 126 21.03 -5.52 -9.70
C GLN A 126 20.21 -6.26 -8.64
N LYS A 127 19.34 -5.55 -7.92
CA LYS A 127 18.43 -6.16 -6.94
C LYS A 127 17.34 -7.00 -7.60
N ILE A 128 16.82 -6.58 -8.74
CA ILE A 128 15.84 -7.38 -9.49
C ILE A 128 16.48 -8.70 -9.94
N GLU A 129 17.74 -8.66 -10.39
CA GLU A 129 18.49 -9.85 -10.83
C GLU A 129 18.71 -10.87 -9.71
N THR A 130 18.80 -10.44 -8.44
CA THR A 130 18.91 -11.37 -7.31
C THR A 130 17.65 -12.22 -7.14
N PHE A 131 16.49 -11.82 -7.66
CA PHE A 131 15.24 -12.58 -7.64
C PHE A 131 15.08 -13.55 -8.83
N SER A 132 16.11 -13.76 -9.65
CA SER A 132 16.09 -14.65 -10.82
C SER A 132 15.75 -16.11 -10.53
N TYR A 133 15.84 -16.56 -9.28
CA TYR A 133 15.42 -17.91 -8.86
C TYR A 133 13.90 -18.09 -8.79
N LEU A 134 13.11 -17.00 -8.84
CA LEU A 134 11.66 -17.08 -8.85
C LEU A 134 11.18 -17.60 -10.22
N PRO A 135 10.16 -18.47 -10.28
CA PRO A 135 9.77 -19.18 -11.49
C PRO A 135 8.93 -18.32 -12.46
N PHE A 136 9.23 -17.04 -12.63
CA PHE A 136 8.50 -16.14 -13.54
C PHE A 136 9.05 -16.24 -14.97
N GLU A 137 8.33 -16.96 -15.83
CA GLU A 137 8.74 -17.20 -17.24
C GLU A 137 8.09 -16.24 -18.25
N GLY A 138 7.19 -15.36 -17.80
CA GLY A 138 6.47 -14.43 -18.67
C GLY A 138 7.33 -13.25 -19.17
N PRO A 139 6.83 -12.45 -20.12
CA PRO A 139 7.57 -11.30 -20.63
C PRO A 139 7.68 -10.17 -19.60
N VAL A 140 8.85 -9.56 -19.48
CA VAL A 140 9.02 -8.36 -18.63
C VAL A 140 8.46 -7.14 -19.34
N LYS A 141 7.45 -6.49 -18.74
CA LYS A 141 6.79 -5.31 -19.32
C LYS A 141 6.80 -4.15 -18.32
N LEU A 142 7.49 -3.06 -18.66
CA LEU A 142 7.65 -1.91 -17.75
C LEU A 142 6.37 -1.08 -17.64
N LYS A 143 5.65 -0.90 -18.76
CA LYS A 143 4.40 -0.16 -18.86
C LYS A 143 3.22 -1.12 -18.86
N ASP A 144 2.33 -0.98 -17.89
CA ASP A 144 1.07 -1.75 -17.79
C ASP A 144 1.22 -3.30 -17.91
N PRO A 145 1.94 -3.95 -16.98
CA PRO A 145 2.03 -5.42 -16.93
C PRO A 145 0.85 -6.04 -16.17
N ASP A 146 0.63 -7.33 -16.42
CA ASP A 146 -0.42 -8.12 -15.76
C ASP A 146 -0.12 -8.35 -14.28
N VAL A 147 1.16 -8.52 -13.93
CA VAL A 147 1.62 -8.79 -12.56
C VAL A 147 2.64 -7.73 -12.13
N VAL A 148 2.33 -7.02 -11.04
CA VAL A 148 3.25 -6.05 -10.44
C VAL A 148 3.70 -6.56 -9.09
N MET A 149 4.95 -6.98 -9.01
CA MET A 149 5.60 -7.28 -7.74
C MET A 149 6.27 -6.04 -7.19
N GLN A 150 6.37 -5.98 -5.87
CA GLN A 150 7.01 -4.90 -5.15
C GLN A 150 8.02 -5.48 -4.16
N TYR A 151 9.26 -5.02 -4.31
CA TYR A 151 10.31 -5.16 -3.32
C TYR A 151 10.52 -3.81 -2.63
N ILE A 152 10.53 -3.80 -1.30
CA ILE A 152 10.68 -2.59 -0.50
C ILE A 152 11.80 -2.78 0.51
N GLU A 153 12.64 -1.75 0.64
CA GLU A 153 13.66 -1.66 1.67
C GLU A 153 13.38 -0.49 2.60
N TYR A 154 13.35 -0.75 3.90
CA TYR A 154 13.13 0.24 4.93
C TYR A 154 14.44 0.55 5.67
N TYR A 155 14.86 1.81 5.64
CA TYR A 155 16.11 2.29 6.26
C TYR A 155 15.86 3.13 7.53
N GLY A 156 14.72 2.96 8.20
CA GLY A 156 14.36 3.78 9.36
C GLY A 156 13.61 5.06 9.02
N MET A 157 13.32 5.86 10.06
CA MET A 157 12.55 7.11 9.95
C MET A 157 13.42 8.37 9.87
N ASP A 158 14.70 8.30 10.27
CA ASP A 158 15.61 9.45 10.30
C ASP A 158 16.41 9.55 8.99
N PRO A 159 16.15 10.56 8.14
CA PRO A 159 16.89 10.75 6.88
C PRO A 159 18.36 11.17 7.09
N ASN A 160 18.72 11.68 8.27
CA ASN A 160 20.07 12.16 8.59
C ASN A 160 20.95 11.03 9.13
N ASN A 161 20.37 10.05 9.80
CA ASN A 161 21.08 8.91 10.37
C ASN A 161 20.67 7.59 9.68
N ARG A 162 20.97 7.50 8.38
CA ARG A 162 20.58 6.36 7.54
C ARG A 162 21.54 5.18 7.75
N PRO A 163 21.03 3.99 8.12
CA PRO A 163 21.82 2.76 8.13
C PRO A 163 22.35 2.42 6.74
N THR A 164 23.48 1.72 6.68
CA THR A 164 24.05 1.22 5.41
C THR A 164 23.28 0.04 4.82
N VAL A 165 22.57 -0.71 5.68
CA VAL A 165 21.73 -1.86 5.32
C VAL A 165 20.29 -1.61 5.75
N PRO A 166 19.29 -2.12 5.01
CA PRO A 166 17.90 -1.94 5.41
C PRO A 166 17.61 -2.65 6.75
N CYS A 167 16.80 -2.00 7.59
CA CYS A 167 16.30 -2.57 8.83
C CYS A 167 15.27 -3.68 8.57
N GLU A 168 14.46 -3.50 7.53
CA GLU A 168 13.42 -4.43 7.11
C GLU A 168 13.29 -4.43 5.60
N VAL A 169 12.91 -5.60 5.07
CA VAL A 169 12.68 -5.81 3.65
C VAL A 169 11.38 -6.56 3.43
N PHE A 170 10.63 -6.13 2.41
CA PHE A 170 9.32 -6.67 2.08
C PHE A 170 9.29 -7.09 0.62
N PHE A 171 8.64 -8.22 0.33
CA PHE A 171 8.36 -8.66 -1.03
C PHE A 171 6.93 -9.15 -1.16
N GLY A 172 6.28 -8.81 -2.27
CA GLY A 172 4.90 -9.22 -2.49
C GLY A 172 4.28 -8.72 -3.78
N LEU A 173 2.99 -9.01 -3.94
CA LEU A 173 2.18 -8.62 -5.10
C LEU A 173 1.40 -7.34 -4.83
N VAL A 174 1.52 -6.34 -5.70
CA VAL A 174 0.71 -5.12 -5.60
C VAL A 174 -0.73 -5.44 -6.00
N ILE A 175 -1.65 -5.31 -5.05
CA ILE A 175 -3.08 -5.50 -5.29
C ILE A 175 -3.70 -4.23 -5.85
N CYS A 176 -3.47 -3.10 -5.18
CA CYS A 176 -4.07 -1.82 -5.53
C CYS A 176 -3.27 -0.64 -4.95
N LYS A 177 -3.57 0.55 -5.48
CA LYS A 177 -3.11 1.84 -4.96
C LYS A 177 -4.22 2.51 -4.15
N GLY A 178 -3.86 3.34 -3.18
CA GLY A 178 -4.82 4.23 -2.53
C GLY A 178 -5.26 5.39 -3.43
N GLN A 179 -6.18 6.21 -2.94
CA GLN A 179 -6.83 7.31 -3.68
C GLN A 179 -6.09 8.64 -3.59
N ARG A 180 -4.77 8.60 -3.43
CA ARG A 180 -3.94 9.81 -3.30
C ARG A 180 -4.02 10.75 -4.50
N ASP A 181 -4.22 10.20 -5.69
CA ASP A 181 -4.36 10.99 -6.91
C ASP A 181 -5.59 11.93 -6.85
N VAL A 182 -6.58 11.63 -6.00
CA VAL A 182 -7.76 12.49 -5.79
C VAL A 182 -7.38 13.80 -5.11
N ILE A 183 -6.40 13.80 -4.21
CA ILE A 183 -5.92 15.01 -3.50
C ILE A 183 -5.51 16.08 -4.52
N ALA A 184 -4.81 15.68 -5.59
CA ALA A 184 -4.39 16.59 -6.65
C ALA A 184 -5.56 17.12 -7.50
N LYS A 185 -6.63 16.34 -7.67
CA LYS A 185 -7.81 16.74 -8.47
C LYS A 185 -8.68 17.79 -7.79
N ILE A 186 -8.65 17.84 -6.46
CA ILE A 186 -9.38 18.84 -5.66
C ILE A 186 -8.45 19.95 -5.15
N ASN A 187 -7.32 20.14 -5.84
CA ASN A 187 -6.36 21.16 -5.51
C ASN A 187 -6.98 22.56 -5.62
N LEU A 188 -6.79 23.36 -4.57
CA LEU A 188 -7.33 24.71 -4.44
C LEU A 188 -6.92 25.63 -5.59
N LYS A 189 -5.72 25.45 -6.15
CA LYS A 189 -5.19 26.30 -7.24
C LYS A 189 -5.95 26.15 -8.56
N GLU A 190 -6.68 25.05 -8.74
CA GLU A 190 -7.45 24.78 -9.95
C GLU A 190 -8.93 25.21 -9.81
N ARG A 191 -9.34 25.71 -8.63
CA ARG A 191 -10.71 26.18 -8.39
C ARG A 191 -10.96 27.51 -9.08
N LYS A 192 -12.20 27.72 -9.55
CA LYS A 192 -12.67 29.01 -10.10
C LYS A 192 -12.71 30.12 -9.03
N PHE A 193 -12.99 29.74 -7.79
CA PHE A 193 -13.02 30.64 -6.64
C PHE A 193 -12.02 30.14 -5.58
N ILE A 194 -11.11 31.01 -5.17
CA ILE A 194 -10.01 30.69 -4.26
C ILE A 194 -10.14 31.57 -3.02
N GLY A 195 -10.15 30.95 -1.84
CA GLY A 195 -10.13 31.63 -0.55
C GLY A 195 -8.86 31.29 0.24
N ASN A 196 -8.39 32.24 1.02
CA ASN A 196 -7.18 32.12 1.85
C ASN A 196 -7.33 31.21 3.07
N THR A 197 -8.56 30.92 3.50
CA THR A 197 -8.90 30.07 4.66
C THR A 197 -9.43 28.69 4.26
N SER A 198 -9.18 28.25 3.02
CA SER A 198 -9.66 26.96 2.54
C SER A 198 -8.91 25.80 3.23
N MET A 199 -9.64 24.75 3.58
CA MET A 199 -9.05 23.55 4.19
C MET A 199 -8.08 22.85 3.22
N ASP A 200 -7.02 22.24 3.77
CA ASP A 200 -6.17 21.35 3.00
C ASP A 200 -6.99 20.21 2.34
N PRO A 201 -6.82 19.95 1.02
CA PRO A 201 -7.63 18.95 0.32
C PRO A 201 -7.48 17.52 0.85
N GLN A 202 -6.32 17.15 1.38
CA GLN A 202 -6.16 15.81 1.94
C GLN A 202 -6.89 15.69 3.28
N LEU A 203 -6.78 16.72 4.14
CA LEU A 203 -7.49 16.74 5.41
C LEU A 203 -9.01 16.72 5.22
N SER A 204 -9.56 17.40 4.20
CA SER A 204 -11.00 17.36 3.92
C SER A 204 -11.47 15.96 3.49
N LEU A 205 -10.69 15.24 2.69
CA LEU A 205 -10.97 13.84 2.34
C LEU A 205 -10.87 12.91 3.55
N LEU A 206 -9.90 13.15 4.44
CA LEU A 206 -9.77 12.41 5.70
C LEU A 206 -10.98 12.63 6.61
N MET A 207 -11.49 13.85 6.71
CA MET A 207 -12.72 14.14 7.44
C MET A 207 -13.92 13.39 6.85
N ALA A 208 -14.08 13.38 5.52
CA ALA A 208 -15.15 12.63 4.87
C ALA A 208 -15.05 11.11 5.11
N ASN A 209 -13.83 10.58 5.23
CA ASN A 209 -13.58 9.20 5.62
C ASN A 209 -13.94 8.93 7.09
N GLN A 210 -13.54 9.81 8.00
CA GLN A 210 -13.84 9.69 9.44
C GLN A 210 -15.33 9.80 9.73
N ALA A 211 -16.04 10.69 9.02
CA ALA A 211 -17.49 10.84 9.08
C ALA A 211 -18.24 9.67 8.42
N LYS A 212 -17.53 8.72 7.78
CA LYS A 212 -18.10 7.51 7.18
C LYS A 212 -19.17 7.81 6.11
N ILE A 213 -19.01 8.91 5.37
CA ILE A 213 -20.00 9.39 4.39
C ILE A 213 -20.17 8.42 3.22
N LYS A 214 -21.39 8.06 2.87
CA LYS A 214 -21.76 7.20 1.73
C LYS A 214 -22.51 8.00 0.67
N SER A 215 -22.60 7.42 -0.52
CA SER A 215 -23.50 7.94 -1.55
C SER A 215 -24.94 7.94 -1.03
N GLY A 216 -25.61 9.07 -1.14
CA GLY A 216 -26.96 9.29 -0.61
C GLY A 216 -27.01 9.96 0.75
N ASP A 217 -25.88 10.13 1.44
CA ASP A 217 -25.85 10.87 2.70
C ASP A 217 -26.00 12.39 2.46
N LEU A 218 -26.73 13.06 3.34
CA LEU A 218 -26.79 14.52 3.41
C LEU A 218 -25.68 15.02 4.35
N VAL A 219 -24.82 15.89 3.85
CA VAL A 219 -23.72 16.48 4.63
C VAL A 219 -23.95 17.98 4.77
N LEU A 220 -23.88 18.49 6.00
CA LEU A 220 -23.94 19.91 6.30
C LEU A 220 -22.57 20.37 6.78
N ASP A 221 -21.98 21.31 6.05
CA ASP A 221 -20.84 22.10 6.53
C ASP A 221 -21.34 23.52 6.86
N PRO A 222 -21.57 23.85 8.15
CA PRO A 222 -22.09 25.16 8.54
C PRO A 222 -21.05 26.29 8.36
N PHE A 223 -19.80 25.96 8.02
CA PHE A 223 -18.70 26.92 7.81
C PHE A 223 -17.98 26.66 6.47
N VAL A 224 -18.74 26.29 5.44
CA VAL A 224 -18.23 25.75 4.16
C VAL A 224 -17.26 26.66 3.38
N GLY A 225 -17.29 27.98 3.60
CA GLY A 225 -16.37 28.91 2.95
C GLY A 225 -16.36 28.79 1.42
N THR A 226 -15.25 28.35 0.84
CA THR A 226 -15.10 28.17 -0.62
C THR A 226 -15.46 26.76 -1.12
N GLY A 227 -15.97 25.89 -0.23
CA GLY A 227 -16.14 24.45 -0.46
C GLY A 227 -14.80 23.70 -0.42
#